data_AF-A0A935FPQ3-F1
#
_entry.id   AF-A0A935FPQ3-F1
#
_cell.length_a   1.000
_cell.length_b   1.000
_cell.length_c   1.000
_cell.angle_alpha   90.00
_cell.angle_beta   90.00
_cell.angle_gamma   90.00
#
_symmetry.space_group_name_H-M   'P 1'
#
loop_
_entity.id
_entity.type
_entity.pdbx_description
1 polymer ?
#
loop_
_entity_poly.entity_id
_entity_poly.type
_entity_poly.pdbx_seq_one_letter_code
_entity_poly.pdbx_strand_id
1 'polypeptide(L)'
;MKFVYTAAYVLSGLLLLTALLGGGLMRPTIDSLSETTIEKAGFRKEYVESADNRIDDLIYKSKQIELQIEKIKNFFSSDKIDETKYARENNDMIKRAVYDPFVKAVNYVYRMMFGFAGLIFLCFGIVFQIADSSMTLRRRVKRLEEIIAARSG
;
A
#
# COMPACT_ATOMS: atom_id res chain seq x y z
N MET A 1 -29.61 -7.15 -16.99
CA MET A 1 -28.47 -8.03 -16.68
C MET A 1 -27.19 -7.63 -17.42
N LYS A 2 -27.26 -7.21 -18.71
CA LYS A 2 -26.10 -6.71 -19.47
C LYS A 2 -25.24 -5.66 -18.77
N PHE A 3 -25.86 -4.64 -18.19
CA PHE A 3 -25.14 -3.61 -17.43
C PHE A 3 -24.37 -4.17 -16.22
N VAL A 4 -24.92 -5.18 -15.54
CA VAL A 4 -24.36 -5.75 -14.31
C VAL A 4 -23.07 -6.51 -14.57
N TYR A 5 -23.04 -7.44 -15.54
CA TYR A 5 -21.79 -8.15 -15.85
C TYR A 5 -20.76 -7.23 -16.52
N THR A 6 -21.20 -6.23 -17.29
CA THR A 6 -20.28 -5.25 -17.89
C THR A 6 -19.61 -4.41 -16.82
N ALA A 7 -20.38 -3.93 -15.83
CA ALA A 7 -19.83 -3.22 -14.67
C ALA A 7 -18.87 -4.10 -13.86
N ALA A 8 -19.20 -5.39 -13.65
CA ALA A 8 -18.33 -6.34 -12.96
C ALA A 8 -16.99 -6.55 -13.68
N TYR A 9 -17.00 -6.64 -15.02
CA TYR A 9 -15.76 -6.74 -15.81
C TYR A 9 -14.92 -5.47 -15.77
N VAL A 10 -15.55 -4.29 -15.89
CA VAL A 10 -14.83 -3.02 -15.80
C VAL A 10 -14.20 -2.85 -14.42
N LEU A 11 -14.96 -3.16 -13.36
CA LEU A 11 -14.46 -3.09 -11.98
C LEU A 11 -13.33 -4.09 -11.74
N SER A 12 -13.47 -5.33 -12.20
CA SER A 12 -12.42 -6.34 -12.15
C SER A 12 -11.14 -5.87 -12.85
N GLY A 13 -11.27 -5.33 -14.07
CA GLY A 13 -10.15 -4.78 -14.84
C GLY A 13 -9.45 -3.64 -14.10
N LEU A 14 -10.21 -2.71 -13.52
CA LEU A 14 -9.65 -1.63 -12.71
C LEU A 14 -8.90 -2.15 -11.48
N LEU A 15 -9.47 -3.10 -10.74
CA LEU A 15 -8.86 -3.68 -9.53
C LEU A 15 -7.59 -4.49 -9.84
N LEU A 16 -7.56 -5.20 -10.97
CA LEU A 16 -6.38 -5.92 -11.42
C LEU A 16 -5.29 -4.96 -11.91
N LEU A 17 -5.68 -3.89 -12.63
CA LEU A 17 -4.75 -2.84 -13.03
C LEU A 17 -4.15 -2.13 -11.82
N THR A 18 -4.94 -1.81 -10.78
CA THR A 18 -4.40 -1.20 -9.56
C THR A 18 -3.47 -2.14 -8.80
N ALA A 19 -3.78 -3.45 -8.76
CA ALA A 19 -2.89 -4.44 -8.16
C ALA A 19 -1.53 -4.52 -8.91
N LEU A 20 -1.57 -4.61 -10.24
CA LEU A 20 -0.39 -4.71 -11.09
C LEU A 20 0.44 -3.42 -11.11
N LEU A 21 -0.20 -2.26 -11.31
CA LEU A 21 0.45 -0.95 -11.40
C LEU A 21 0.71 -0.28 -10.05
N GLY A 22 0.26 -0.89 -8.94
CA GLY A 22 0.41 -0.40 -7.57
C GLY A 22 1.86 -0.12 -7.12
N GLY A 23 2.84 -0.70 -7.80
CA GLY A 23 4.27 -0.50 -7.50
C GLY A 23 4.89 0.71 -8.21
N GLY A 24 4.21 1.25 -9.22
CA GLY A 24 4.66 2.38 -10.04
C GLY A 24 3.74 3.58 -9.90
N LEU A 25 2.78 3.73 -10.81
CA LEU A 25 1.93 4.92 -10.94
C LEU A 25 0.97 5.14 -9.75
N MET A 26 0.46 4.05 -9.16
CA MET A 26 -0.50 4.11 -8.06
C MET A 26 0.16 4.15 -6.67
N ARG A 27 1.48 4.06 -6.61
CA ARG A 27 2.27 4.01 -5.37
C ARG A 27 1.98 5.15 -4.39
N PRO A 28 1.95 6.45 -4.78
CA PRO A 28 1.68 7.53 -3.83
C PRO A 28 0.29 7.44 -3.19
N THR A 29 -0.72 7.04 -3.96
CA THR A 29 -2.09 6.82 -3.45
C THR A 29 -2.18 5.64 -2.49
N ILE A 30 -1.49 4.53 -2.78
CA ILE A 30 -1.52 3.34 -1.91
C ILE A 30 -0.67 3.57 -0.66
N ASP A 31 0.46 4.26 -0.77
CA ASP A 31 1.30 4.63 0.37
C ASP A 31 0.53 5.57 1.31
N SER A 32 -0.18 6.58 0.79
CA SER A 32 -1.04 7.46 1.59
C SER A 32 -2.17 6.71 2.32
N LEU A 33 -2.84 5.77 1.63
CA LEU A 33 -3.84 4.89 2.26
C LEU A 33 -3.22 4.01 3.35
N SER A 34 -2.02 3.49 3.10
CA SER A 34 -1.30 2.63 4.04
C SER A 34 -0.88 3.42 5.29
N GLU A 35 -0.30 4.61 5.12
CA GLU A 35 0.05 5.53 6.22
C GLU A 35 -1.19 5.87 7.06
N THR A 36 -2.30 6.24 6.43
CA THR A 36 -3.57 6.57 7.13
C THR A 36 -4.10 5.37 7.94
N THR A 37 -4.01 4.17 7.39
CA THR A 37 -4.46 2.95 8.08
C THR A 37 -3.56 2.62 9.27
N ILE A 38 -2.25 2.80 9.12
CA ILE A 38 -1.26 2.57 10.18
C ILE A 38 -1.43 3.61 11.31
N GLU A 39 -1.69 4.87 10.96
CA GLU A 39 -2.01 5.92 11.94
C GLU A 39 -3.29 5.64 12.72
N LYS A 40 -4.35 5.17 12.04
CA LYS A 40 -5.59 4.75 12.71
C LYS A 40 -5.40 3.54 13.62
N ALA A 41 -4.47 2.64 13.27
CA ALA A 41 -4.08 1.51 14.11
C ALA A 41 -3.19 1.92 15.31
N GLY A 42 -2.80 3.19 15.41
CA GLY A 42 -2.04 3.76 16.53
C GLY A 42 -0.54 3.95 16.27
N PHE A 43 -0.03 3.51 15.12
CA PHE A 43 1.36 3.71 14.72
C PHE A 43 1.54 5.06 14.02
N ARG A 44 1.53 6.14 14.81
CA ARG A 44 1.74 7.49 14.25
C ARG A 44 3.21 7.72 13.94
N LYS A 45 3.47 8.30 12.76
CA LYS A 45 4.80 8.71 12.31
C LYS A 45 5.49 9.64 13.31
N GLU A 46 4.71 10.54 13.91
CA GLU A 46 5.18 11.50 14.93
C GLU A 46 5.82 10.81 16.15
N TYR A 47 5.33 9.64 16.57
CA TYR A 47 5.92 8.90 17.68
C TYR A 47 7.28 8.30 17.32
N VAL A 48 7.41 7.83 16.08
CA VAL A 48 8.68 7.30 15.55
C VAL A 48 9.70 8.44 15.38
N GLU A 49 9.28 9.58 14.83
CA GLU A 49 10.15 10.75 14.69
C GLU A 49 10.55 11.33 16.05
N SER A 50 9.68 11.30 17.05
CA SER A 50 10.01 11.67 18.43
C SER A 50 11.04 10.72 19.06
N ALA A 51 10.93 9.42 18.80
CA ALA A 51 11.89 8.43 19.26
C ALA A 51 13.25 8.60 18.58
N ASP A 52 13.27 8.81 17.26
CA ASP A 52 14.50 9.09 16.51
C ASP A 52 15.20 10.36 17.02
N ASN A 53 14.46 11.45 17.22
CA ASN A 53 15.02 12.70 17.75
C ASN A 53 15.66 12.52 19.14
N ARG A 54 15.10 11.66 20.00
CA ARG A 54 15.67 11.36 21.31
C ARG A 54 16.94 10.52 21.20
N ILE A 55 16.98 9.58 20.26
CA ILE A 55 18.17 8.76 19.99
C ILE A 55 19.28 9.62 19.44
N ASP A 56 18.98 10.50 18.48
CA ASP A 56 19.95 11.42 17.90
C ASP A 56 20.50 12.39 18.97
N ASP A 57 19.66 12.84 19.92
CA ASP A 57 20.10 13.66 21.06
C ASP A 57 21.01 12.88 22.04
N LEU A 58 20.72 11.60 22.29
CA LEU A 58 21.57 10.73 23.11
C LEU A 58 22.92 10.45 22.43
N ILE A 59 22.91 10.18 21.13
CA ILE A 59 24.13 9.98 20.34
C ILE A 59 24.97 11.27 20.34
N TYR A 60 24.32 12.42 20.15
CA TYR A 60 25.00 13.71 20.21
C TYR A 60 25.63 13.99 21.57
N LYS A 61 24.92 13.72 22.68
CA LYS A 61 25.47 13.83 24.03
C LYS A 61 26.64 12.88 24.26
N SER A 62 26.57 11.65 23.76
CA SER A 62 27.68 10.70 23.79
C SER A 62 28.90 11.24 23.05
N LYS A 63 28.70 11.75 21.83
CA LYS A 63 29.74 12.42 21.03
C LYS A 63 30.35 13.61 21.78
N GLN A 64 29.57 14.42 22.48
CA GLN A 64 30.10 15.52 23.29
C GLN A 64 30.93 15.06 24.49
N ILE A 65 30.55 13.96 25.15
CA ILE A 65 31.35 13.37 26.25
C ILE A 65 32.69 12.86 25.70
N GLU A 66 32.68 12.19 24.55
CA GLU A 66 33.90 11.76 23.87
C GLU A 66 34.80 12.94 23.51
N LEU A 67 34.25 14.02 22.96
CA LEU A 67 34.99 15.26 22.69
C LEU A 67 35.64 15.81 23.98
N GLN A 68 34.94 15.79 25.10
CA GLN A 68 35.51 16.25 26.38
C GLN A 68 36.63 15.34 26.88
N ILE A 69 36.47 14.01 26.76
CA ILE A 69 37.52 13.04 27.09
C ILE A 69 38.75 13.25 26.20
N GLU A 70 38.55 13.48 24.90
CA GLU A 70 39.62 13.74 23.95
C GLU A 70 40.32 15.08 24.24
N LYS A 71 39.57 16.12 24.60
CA LYS A 71 40.12 17.40 25.08
C LYS A 71 40.98 17.23 26.33
N ILE A 72 40.55 16.41 27.30
CA ILE A 72 41.34 16.10 28.50
C ILE A 72 42.61 15.31 28.13
N LYS A 73 42.50 14.36 27.20
CA LYS A 73 43.64 13.56 26.72
C LYS A 73 44.66 14.43 25.97
N ASN A 74 44.20 15.32 25.10
CA ASN A 74 45.03 16.28 24.37
C ASN A 74 45.43 17.49 25.21
N PHE A 75 44.96 17.65 26.45
CA PHE A 75 45.60 18.57 27.38
C PHE A 75 47.02 18.10 27.74
N PHE A 76 47.30 16.80 27.58
CA PHE A 76 48.62 16.19 27.78
C PHE A 76 49.36 15.91 26.47
N SER A 77 48.82 16.29 25.30
CA SER A 77 49.46 16.17 23.99
C SER A 77 49.33 17.49 23.21
N SER A 78 49.99 17.67 22.08
CA SER A 78 49.92 18.92 21.29
C SER A 78 48.98 18.82 20.08
N ASP A 79 48.17 17.76 20.01
CA ASP A 79 47.36 17.44 18.83
C ASP A 79 46.07 18.27 18.78
N LYS A 80 45.78 18.86 17.61
CA LYS A 80 44.53 19.59 17.37
C LYS A 80 43.36 18.61 17.22
N ILE A 81 42.31 18.83 18.01
CA ILE A 81 41.06 18.06 17.94
C ILE A 81 40.19 18.60 16.83
N ASP A 82 39.63 17.68 16.03
CA ASP A 82 38.68 17.99 14.97
C ASP A 82 37.24 17.90 15.51
N GLU A 83 36.64 19.06 15.78
CA GLU A 83 35.29 19.15 16.36
C GLU A 83 34.17 18.77 15.38
N THR A 84 34.45 18.70 14.07
CA THR A 84 33.42 18.44 13.05
C THR A 84 32.86 17.01 13.13
N LYS A 85 33.65 16.06 13.63
CA LYS A 85 33.22 14.66 13.85
C LYS A 85 32.12 14.51 14.90
N TYR A 86 32.00 15.51 15.77
CA TYR A 86 31.07 15.52 16.90
C TYR A 86 29.80 16.34 16.61
N ALA A 87 29.61 16.79 15.38
CA ALA A 87 28.41 17.49 14.96
C ALA A 87 27.16 16.59 15.06
N ARG A 88 26.02 17.24 15.27
CA ARG A 88 24.71 16.57 15.32
C ARG A 88 24.34 16.08 13.93
N GLU A 89 24.08 14.78 13.81
CA GLU A 89 23.58 14.15 12.60
C GLU A 89 22.15 13.67 12.86
N ASN A 90 21.24 13.92 11.91
CA ASN A 90 19.91 13.30 11.91
C ASN A 90 19.99 11.99 11.13
N ASN A 91 19.86 10.86 11.82
CA ASN A 91 20.02 9.56 11.17
C ASN A 91 18.68 8.89 10.81
N ASP A 92 17.55 9.39 11.34
CA ASP A 92 16.18 8.86 11.11
C ASP A 92 16.14 7.31 11.16
N MET A 93 16.84 6.74 12.14
CA MET A 93 17.26 5.35 12.12
C MET A 93 16.07 4.40 12.28
N ILE A 94 15.16 4.68 13.21
CA ILE A 94 13.94 3.91 13.46
C ILE A 94 12.96 4.11 12.31
N LYS A 95 12.81 5.33 11.79
CA LYS A 95 11.92 5.60 10.66
C LYS A 95 12.26 4.72 9.45
N ARG A 96 13.54 4.66 9.07
CA ARG A 96 14.00 3.84 7.94
C ARG A 96 13.99 2.34 8.22
N ALA A 97 14.27 1.93 9.46
CA ALA A 97 14.37 0.53 9.83
C ALA A 97 13.03 -0.13 10.17
N VAL A 98 12.05 0.63 10.66
CA VAL A 98 10.79 0.10 11.21
C VAL A 98 9.57 0.67 10.49
N TYR A 99 9.46 1.99 10.37
CA TYR A 99 8.26 2.63 9.82
C TYR A 99 8.12 2.38 8.30
N ASP A 100 9.16 2.70 7.51
CA ASP A 100 9.09 2.55 6.05
C ASP A 100 8.88 1.09 5.60
N PRO A 101 9.53 0.07 6.19
CA PRO A 101 9.26 -1.32 5.86
C PRO A 101 7.84 -1.75 6.24
N PHE A 102 7.30 -1.24 7.35
CA PHE A 102 5.94 -1.55 7.80
C PHE A 102 4.88 -0.98 6.84
N VAL A 103 5.06 0.27 6.39
CA VAL A 103 4.20 0.89 5.36
C VAL A 103 4.25 0.07 4.07
N LYS A 104 5.44 -0.34 3.62
CA LYS A 104 5.60 -1.20 2.44
C LYS A 104 4.90 -2.55 2.62
N ALA A 105 4.98 -3.18 3.79
CA ALA A 105 4.32 -4.45 4.07
C ALA A 105 2.79 -4.31 3.97
N VAL A 106 2.22 -3.25 4.54
CA VAL A 106 0.78 -2.94 4.44
C VAL A 106 0.38 -2.67 2.99
N ASN A 107 1.20 -1.96 2.22
CA ASN A 107 0.97 -1.77 0.78
C ASN A 107 0.90 -3.12 0.03
N TYR A 108 1.82 -4.06 0.29
CA TYR A 108 1.75 -5.41 -0.30
C TYR A 108 0.45 -6.15 0.04
N VAL A 109 -0.02 -6.04 1.28
CA VAL A 109 -1.30 -6.62 1.70
C VAL A 109 -2.46 -6.01 0.89
N TYR A 110 -2.51 -4.68 0.75
CA TYR A 110 -3.54 -4.04 -0.07
C TYR A 110 -3.49 -4.50 -1.53
N ARG A 111 -2.30 -4.61 -2.13
CA ARG A 111 -2.15 -5.07 -3.52
C ARG A 111 -2.65 -6.50 -3.70
N MET A 112 -2.35 -7.40 -2.77
CA MET A 112 -2.91 -8.75 -2.78
C MET A 112 -4.44 -8.73 -2.68
N MET A 113 -4.99 -7.95 -1.75
CA MET A 113 -6.44 -7.84 -1.56
C MET A 113 -7.16 -7.31 -2.81
N PHE A 114 -6.61 -6.27 -3.46
CA PHE A 114 -7.13 -5.75 -4.72
C PHE A 114 -7.07 -6.80 -5.84
N GLY A 115 -5.98 -7.57 -5.93
CA GLY A 115 -5.86 -8.67 -6.88
C GLY A 115 -6.93 -9.76 -6.67
N PHE A 116 -7.08 -10.23 -5.43
CA PHE A 116 -8.10 -11.22 -5.07
C PHE A 116 -9.53 -10.70 -5.32
N ALA A 117 -9.82 -9.46 -4.93
CA ALA A 117 -11.12 -8.84 -5.19
C ALA A 117 -11.39 -8.75 -6.71
N GLY A 118 -10.39 -8.37 -7.50
CA GLY A 118 -10.47 -8.32 -8.96
C GLY A 118 -10.85 -9.68 -9.57
N LEU A 119 -10.25 -10.77 -9.11
CA LEU A 119 -10.58 -12.13 -9.55
C LEU A 119 -12.01 -12.54 -9.16
N ILE A 120 -12.45 -12.20 -7.94
CA ILE A 120 -13.82 -12.48 -7.49
C ILE A 120 -14.85 -11.77 -8.38
N PHE A 121 -14.63 -10.47 -8.67
CA PHE A 121 -15.51 -9.72 -9.56
C PHE A 121 -15.52 -10.26 -11.00
N LEU A 122 -14.38 -10.81 -11.47
CA LEU A 122 -14.32 -11.48 -12.77
C LEU A 122 -15.21 -12.72 -12.80
N CYS A 123 -15.12 -13.57 -11.77
CA CYS A 123 -15.97 -14.75 -11.63
C CYS A 123 -17.46 -14.36 -11.59
N PHE A 124 -17.84 -13.32 -10.83
CA PHE A 124 -19.20 -12.82 -10.82
C PHE A 124 -19.65 -12.33 -12.19
N GLY A 125 -18.80 -11.59 -12.92
CA GLY A 125 -19.07 -11.16 -14.29
C GLY A 125 -19.43 -12.33 -15.21
N ILE A 126 -18.64 -13.42 -15.15
CA ILE A 126 -18.89 -14.64 -15.93
C ILE A 126 -20.23 -15.27 -15.56
N VAL A 127 -20.51 -15.45 -14.26
CA VAL A 127 -21.78 -16.04 -13.80
C VAL A 127 -22.98 -15.24 -14.28
N PHE A 128 -22.94 -13.90 -14.14
CA PHE A 128 -24.02 -13.03 -14.59
C PHE A 128 -24.19 -13.02 -16.11
N GLN A 129 -23.09 -13.12 -16.88
CA GLN A 129 -23.15 -13.22 -18.34
C GLN A 129 -23.79 -14.53 -18.80
N ILE A 130 -23.45 -15.65 -18.16
CA ILE A 130 -24.07 -16.96 -18.44
C ILE A 130 -25.56 -16.92 -18.11
N ALA A 131 -25.92 -16.36 -16.95
CA ALA A 131 -27.32 -16.21 -16.54
C ALA A 131 -28.14 -15.37 -17.53
N ASP A 132 -27.61 -14.24 -18.00
CA ASP A 132 -28.26 -13.38 -19.00
C ASP A 132 -28.45 -14.11 -20.34
N SER A 133 -27.43 -14.86 -20.77
CA SER A 133 -27.46 -15.64 -22.01
C SER A 133 -28.52 -16.74 -21.94
N SER A 134 -28.61 -17.44 -20.81
CA SER A 134 -29.62 -18.47 -20.55
C SER A 134 -31.05 -17.89 -20.57
N MET A 135 -31.28 -16.76 -19.91
CA MET A 135 -32.58 -16.08 -19.95
C MET A 135 -32.95 -15.62 -21.37
N THR A 136 -31.98 -15.08 -22.10
CA THR A 136 -32.20 -14.63 -23.49
C THR A 136 -32.56 -15.81 -24.40
N LEU A 137 -31.88 -16.95 -24.24
CA LEU A 137 -32.18 -18.16 -25.00
C LEU A 137 -33.58 -18.68 -24.71
N ARG A 138 -33.98 -18.78 -23.42
CA ARG A 138 -35.34 -19.17 -23.02
C ARG A 138 -36.41 -18.27 -23.62
N ARG A 139 -36.18 -16.95 -23.65
CA ARG A 139 -37.11 -15.99 -24.28
C ARG A 139 -37.20 -16.19 -25.79
N ARG A 140 -36.10 -16.52 -26.47
CA ARG A 140 -36.10 -16.80 -27.92
C ARG A 140 -36.85 -18.09 -28.23
N VAL A 141 -36.62 -19.15 -27.46
CA VAL A 141 -37.35 -20.42 -27.59
C VAL A 141 -38.85 -20.19 -27.42
N LYS A 142 -39.26 -19.50 -26.35
CA LYS A 142 -40.68 -19.20 -26.11
C LYS A 142 -41.34 -18.43 -27.27
N ARG A 143 -40.66 -17.43 -27.85
CA ARG A 143 -41.18 -16.71 -29.02
C ARG A 143 -41.31 -17.60 -30.25
N LEU A 144 -40.36 -18.52 -30.47
CA LEU A 144 -40.44 -19.46 -31.59
C LEU A 144 -41.59 -20.45 -31.41
N GLU A 145 -41.80 -20.96 -30.19
CA GLU A 145 -42.95 -21.80 -29.85
C GLU A 145 -44.29 -21.08 -30.09
N GLU A 146 -44.41 -19.81 -29.66
CA GLU A 146 -45.59 -18.99 -29.90
C GLU A 146 -45.86 -18.77 -31.40
N ILE A 147 -44.82 -18.50 -32.20
CA ILE A 147 -44.96 -18.32 -33.65
C ILE A 147 -45.38 -19.63 -34.33
N ILE A 148 -44.81 -20.77 -33.94
CA ILE A 148 -45.16 -22.07 -34.51
C ILE A 148 -46.62 -22.41 -34.18
N ALA A 149 -47.02 -22.26 -32.91
CA ALA A 149 -48.38 -22.53 -32.46
C ALA A 149 -49.42 -21.65 -33.18
N ALA A 150 -49.12 -20.36 -33.38
CA ALA A 150 -49.98 -19.43 -34.11
C ALA A 150 -50.09 -19.72 -35.62
N ARG A 151 -49.16 -20.49 -36.19
CA ARG A 151 -49.14 -20.85 -37.62
C ARG A 151 -49.74 -22.24 -37.90
N SER A 152 -49.89 -23.06 -36.86
CA SER A 152 -50.48 -24.40 -36.91
C SER A 152 -51.97 -24.46 -36.55
N GLY A 153 -52.55 -23.36 -36.05
CA GLY A 153 -53.99 -23.19 -35.82
C GLY A 153 -54.61 -22.33 -36.90
#